data_AF-A0A812Z6T7-F1
#
_entry.id   AF-A0A812Z6T7-F1
#
_cell.length_a   1.000
_cell.length_b   1.000
_cell.length_c   1.000
_cell.angle_alpha   90.00
_cell.angle_beta   90.00
_cell.angle_gamma   90.00
#
_symmetry.space_group_name_H-M   'P 1'
#
loop_
_entity.id
_entity.type
_entity.pdbx_description
1 polymer ?
#
loop_
_entity_poly.entity_id
_entity_poly.type
_entity_poly.pdbx_seq_one_letter_code
_entity_poly.pdbx_strand_id
1 'polypeptide(L)'
;VIFGYAAFLLFLCFWQRIRLVIFKPLVVFVDKLCIAQHDDVLKEKGILGLAGFVDHSKKLTILWSPRYFSRLWCTYEIAAFLRDQVTDEKPLQVMPVKMSVILFLLSFCWHILTICFYVLEYVTDDDTGMLDEILVGAFVAAFLMLTMPIVCYIGIGLMKDIQELPNQLKTFRVQESKCFCCSHNHVHPETGRRIICDRQLVFKTLKRWFGAEGNTLAHLTLPTCRKEEQHLDAFNFLVQSDLAQTVLKSVGGDTLPFSYAVYMVSICNVPFLAQYMASWKA
;
A
#
# COMPACT_ATOMS: atom_id res chain seq x y z
N VAL A 1 17.75 -11.17 -26.54
CA VAL A 1 17.28 -11.73 -25.25
C VAL A 1 17.96 -11.11 -24.01
N ILE A 2 19.20 -11.49 -23.67
CA ILE A 2 19.81 -11.23 -22.34
C ILE A 2 19.84 -9.75 -21.96
N PHE A 3 20.21 -8.87 -22.89
CA PHE A 3 20.30 -7.43 -22.63
C PHE A 3 18.95 -6.80 -22.22
N GLY A 4 17.84 -7.19 -22.85
CA GLY A 4 16.52 -6.66 -22.54
C GLY A 4 16.05 -7.07 -21.14
N TYR A 5 16.27 -8.33 -20.76
CA TYR A 5 15.93 -8.85 -19.44
C TYR A 5 16.85 -8.30 -18.34
N ALA A 6 18.15 -8.18 -18.61
CA ALA A 6 19.09 -7.53 -17.71
C ALA A 6 18.71 -6.06 -17.48
N ALA A 7 18.31 -5.34 -18.54
CA ALA A 7 17.78 -3.99 -18.42
C ALA A 7 16.51 -3.98 -17.54
N PHE A 8 15.52 -4.84 -17.82
CA PHE A 8 14.31 -4.93 -17.00
C PHE A 8 14.62 -5.11 -15.52
N LEU A 9 15.49 -6.07 -15.15
CA LEU A 9 15.86 -6.32 -13.75
C LEU A 9 16.63 -5.13 -13.14
N LEU A 10 17.52 -4.51 -13.91
CA LEU A 10 18.25 -3.32 -13.49
C LEU A 10 17.28 -2.17 -13.18
N PHE A 11 16.30 -1.92 -14.03
CA PHE A 11 15.25 -0.94 -13.77
C PHE A 11 14.38 -1.38 -12.58
N LEU A 12 13.89 -2.61 -12.52
CA LEU A 12 13.05 -3.07 -11.41
C LEU A 12 13.72 -2.90 -10.04
N CYS A 13 14.98 -3.30 -9.90
CA CYS A 13 15.69 -3.27 -8.61
C CYS A 13 16.30 -1.89 -8.30
N PHE A 14 16.73 -1.14 -9.31
CA PHE A 14 17.49 0.09 -9.12
C PHE A 14 16.79 1.35 -9.64
N TRP A 15 15.52 1.28 -10.06
CA TRP A 15 14.78 2.45 -10.57
C TRP A 15 14.84 3.62 -9.61
N GLN A 16 14.70 3.38 -8.30
CA GLN A 16 14.76 4.46 -7.31
C GLN A 16 16.10 5.21 -7.35
N ARG A 17 17.23 4.51 -7.58
CA ARG A 17 18.56 5.12 -7.68
C ARG A 17 18.80 5.76 -9.05
N ILE A 18 18.43 5.07 -10.13
CA ILE A 18 18.55 5.57 -11.51
C ILE A 18 17.76 6.87 -11.66
N ARG A 19 16.55 6.90 -11.10
CA ARG A 19 15.69 8.08 -11.11
C ARG A 19 16.34 9.29 -10.44
N LEU A 20 17.19 9.11 -9.42
CA LEU A 20 17.87 10.24 -8.75
C LEU A 20 18.91 10.93 -9.63
N VAL A 21 19.43 10.24 -10.65
CA VAL A 21 20.37 10.83 -11.60
C VAL A 21 19.66 11.81 -12.56
N ILE A 22 18.40 11.53 -12.88
CA ILE A 22 17.65 12.22 -13.94
C ILE A 22 16.56 13.15 -13.37
N PHE A 23 15.95 12.79 -12.24
CA PHE A 23 14.79 13.46 -11.66
C PHE A 23 15.04 13.88 -10.21
N LYS A 24 14.31 14.90 -9.76
CA LYS A 24 14.31 15.32 -8.36
C LYS A 24 13.87 14.17 -7.44
N PRO A 25 14.50 14.02 -6.25
CA PRO A 25 14.15 12.97 -5.30
C PRO A 25 12.68 13.07 -4.92
N LEU A 26 12.01 11.91 -4.82
CA LEU A 26 10.70 11.85 -4.20
C LEU A 26 10.91 11.95 -2.70
N VAL A 27 10.47 13.05 -2.09
CA VAL A 27 10.47 13.20 -0.63
C VAL A 27 9.17 12.59 -0.12
N VAL A 28 9.29 11.63 0.79
CA VAL A 28 8.16 10.94 1.42
C VAL A 28 8.30 11.08 2.92
N PHE A 29 7.21 11.43 3.58
CA PHE A 29 7.12 11.37 5.03
C PHE A 29 6.65 9.96 5.44
N VAL A 30 7.41 9.31 6.30
CA VAL A 30 7.06 7.99 6.86
C VAL A 30 7.18 8.12 8.37
N ASP A 31 6.04 8.02 9.07
CA ASP A 31 5.91 8.20 10.52
C ASP A 31 7.06 7.59 11.33
N LYS A 32 7.33 6.30 11.11
CA LYS A 32 8.32 5.52 11.85
C LYS A 32 9.77 5.97 11.60
N LEU A 33 10.04 6.60 10.46
CA LEU A 33 11.37 7.09 10.08
C LEU A 33 11.55 8.58 10.41
N CYS A 34 10.48 9.37 10.30
CA CYS A 34 10.52 10.82 10.44
C CYS A 34 10.24 11.28 11.87
N ILE A 35 9.54 10.48 12.68
CA ILE A 35 9.28 10.78 14.09
C ILE A 35 10.23 9.96 14.94
N ALA A 36 10.96 10.63 15.85
CA ALA A 36 11.87 9.98 16.78
C ALA A 36 11.15 8.93 17.61
N GLN A 37 11.49 7.66 17.42
CA GLN A 37 10.85 6.55 18.16
C GLN A 37 11.47 6.31 19.55
N HIS A 38 12.64 6.89 19.81
CA HIS A 38 13.49 6.55 20.97
C HIS A 38 13.49 7.63 22.06
N ASP A 39 13.03 8.84 21.72
CA ASP A 39 12.95 10.00 22.62
C ASP A 39 11.48 10.39 22.74
N ASP A 40 10.92 10.22 23.93
CA ASP A 40 9.48 10.44 24.17
C ASP A 40 9.07 11.91 23.95
N VAL A 41 9.96 12.86 24.23
CA VAL A 41 9.68 14.31 24.08
C VAL A 41 9.67 14.69 22.60
N LEU A 42 10.65 14.22 21.83
CA LEU A 42 10.69 14.41 20.38
C LEU A 42 9.58 13.62 19.69
N LYS A 43 9.22 12.43 20.19
CA LYS A 43 8.08 11.66 19.71
C LYS A 43 6.77 12.42 19.89
N GLU A 44 6.53 12.96 21.08
CA GLU A 44 5.34 13.76 21.36
C GLU A 44 5.28 14.99 20.44
N LYS A 45 6.37 15.74 20.31
CA LYS A 45 6.46 16.88 19.38
C LYS A 45 6.19 16.46 17.93
N GLY A 46 6.73 15.32 17.50
CA GLY A 46 6.50 14.76 16.17
C GLY A 46 5.05 14.37 15.93
N ILE A 47 4.39 13.72 16.90
CA ILE A 47 2.97 13.38 16.84
C ILE A 47 2.13 14.65 16.73
N LEU A 48 2.36 15.63 17.61
CA LEU A 48 1.61 16.90 17.59
C LEU A 48 1.85 17.70 16.29
N GLY A 49 3.02 17.54 15.68
CA GLY A 49 3.39 18.16 14.41
C GLY A 49 2.93 17.40 13.16
N LEU A 50 2.39 16.17 13.28
CA LEU A 50 2.05 15.30 12.14
C LEU A 50 1.15 16.00 11.13
N ALA A 51 0.13 16.70 11.65
CA ALA A 51 -0.78 17.51 10.86
C ALA A 51 -0.05 18.48 9.91
N GLY A 52 0.96 19.20 10.40
CA GLY A 52 1.73 20.14 9.58
C GLY A 52 2.46 19.46 8.42
N PHE A 53 2.92 18.23 8.58
CA PHE A 53 3.52 17.46 7.49
C PHE A 53 2.49 17.03 6.44
N VAL A 54 1.30 16.61 6.87
CA VAL A 54 0.19 16.28 5.97
C VAL A 54 -0.28 17.52 5.20
N ASP A 55 -0.35 18.67 5.87
CA ASP A 55 -0.73 19.96 5.28
C ASP A 55 0.28 20.44 4.22
N HIS A 56 1.55 20.07 4.31
CA HIS A 56 2.57 20.39 3.30
C HIS A 56 2.79 19.27 2.28
N SER A 57 2.10 18.14 2.42
CA SER A 57 2.21 17.00 1.51
C SER A 57 1.34 17.20 0.28
N LYS A 58 1.87 16.87 -0.90
CA LYS A 58 1.14 16.98 -2.18
C LYS A 58 0.04 15.93 -2.34
N LYS A 59 0.16 14.79 -1.65
CA LYS A 59 -0.76 13.66 -1.74
C LYS A 59 -0.59 12.75 -0.52
N LEU A 60 -1.66 12.03 -0.17
CA LEU A 60 -1.59 10.93 0.81
C LEU A 60 -1.66 9.59 0.07
N THR A 61 -0.72 8.68 0.34
CA THR A 61 -0.71 7.33 -0.23
C THR A 61 -0.87 6.29 0.87
N ILE A 62 -2.03 5.63 0.90
CA ILE A 62 -2.37 4.59 1.85
C ILE A 62 -1.90 3.24 1.32
N LEU A 63 -0.91 2.64 1.99
CA LEU A 63 -0.52 1.25 1.78
C LEU A 63 -1.51 0.34 2.51
N TRP A 64 -2.60 0.02 1.83
CA TRP A 64 -3.75 -0.62 2.47
C TRP A 64 -3.53 -2.12 2.71
N SER A 65 -3.89 -2.52 3.92
CA SER A 65 -4.05 -3.90 4.35
C SER A 65 -5.31 -3.98 5.22
N PRO A 66 -5.87 -5.18 5.47
CA PRO A 66 -7.04 -5.35 6.33
C PRO A 66 -6.87 -4.80 7.75
N ARG A 67 -5.61 -4.57 8.20
CA ARG A 67 -5.30 -4.03 9.52
C ARG A 67 -5.19 -2.50 9.54
N TYR A 68 -5.22 -1.82 8.40
CA TYR A 68 -4.93 -0.39 8.29
C TYR A 68 -5.84 0.45 9.18
N PHE A 69 -7.16 0.32 9.02
CA PHE A 69 -8.16 1.06 9.80
C PHE A 69 -8.26 0.62 11.26
N SER A 70 -7.58 -0.47 11.64
CA SER A 70 -7.49 -0.89 13.04
C SER A 70 -6.32 -0.26 13.80
N ARG A 71 -5.42 0.49 13.14
CA ARG A 71 -4.22 1.06 13.76
C ARG A 71 -4.38 2.54 14.06
N LEU A 72 -4.12 2.94 15.31
CA LEU A 72 -4.29 4.32 15.77
C LEU A 72 -3.48 5.35 14.96
N TRP A 73 -2.24 5.01 14.60
CA TRP A 73 -1.37 5.92 13.83
C TRP A 73 -1.92 6.17 12.42
N CYS A 74 -2.35 5.10 11.74
CA CYS A 74 -2.95 5.18 10.41
C CYS A 74 -4.26 5.97 10.42
N THR A 75 -5.10 5.81 11.45
CA THR A 75 -6.34 6.58 11.59
C THR A 75 -6.08 8.04 11.91
N TYR A 76 -5.00 8.34 12.63
CA TYR A 76 -4.57 9.70 12.91
C TYR A 76 -4.06 10.43 11.65
N GLU A 77 -3.35 9.76 10.75
CA GLU A 77 -2.96 10.29 9.43
C GLU A 77 -4.19 10.63 8.58
N ILE A 78 -5.19 9.75 8.57
CA ILE A 78 -6.49 10.01 7.92
C ILE A 78 -7.16 11.24 8.53
N ALA A 79 -7.19 11.35 9.86
CA ALA A 79 -7.80 12.48 10.54
C ALA A 79 -7.13 13.81 10.16
N ALA A 80 -5.80 13.83 10.12
CA ALA A 80 -5.02 14.99 9.69
C ALA A 80 -5.33 15.37 8.24
N PHE A 81 -5.45 14.37 7.35
CA PHE A 81 -5.75 14.58 5.94
C PHE A 81 -7.19 15.09 5.71
N LEU A 82 -8.20 14.46 6.32
CA LEU A 82 -9.60 14.85 6.17
C LEU A 82 -9.89 16.25 6.71
N ARG A 83 -9.18 16.66 7.77
CA ARG A 83 -9.26 18.03 8.29
C ARG A 83 -8.86 19.07 7.24
N ASP A 84 -7.86 18.76 6.42
CA ASP A 84 -7.30 19.67 5.43
C ASP A 84 -8.05 19.64 4.08
N GLN A 85 -8.71 18.53 3.75
CA GLN A 85 -9.56 18.36 2.56
C GLN A 85 -10.72 19.36 2.46
N VAL A 86 -11.11 20.00 3.55
CA VAL A 86 -12.10 21.09 3.55
C VAL A 86 -11.58 22.32 2.78
N THR A 87 -10.26 22.47 2.67
CA THR A 87 -9.62 23.68 2.12
C THR A 87 -8.87 23.42 0.81
N ASP A 88 -8.34 22.20 0.61
CA ASP A 88 -7.53 21.85 -0.57
C ASP A 88 -7.82 20.40 -1.02
N GLU A 89 -8.19 20.20 -2.29
CA GLU A 89 -8.50 18.88 -2.87
C GLU A 89 -7.20 18.10 -3.15
N LYS A 90 -6.55 17.62 -2.10
CA LYS A 90 -5.34 16.80 -2.24
C LYS A 90 -5.70 15.38 -2.68
N PRO A 91 -4.98 14.78 -3.63
CA PRO A 91 -5.26 13.42 -4.07
C PRO A 91 -4.97 12.39 -2.96
N LEU A 92 -5.97 11.55 -2.68
CA LEU A 92 -5.84 10.34 -1.88
C LEU A 92 -5.65 9.14 -2.79
N GLN A 93 -4.57 8.38 -2.57
CA GLN A 93 -4.26 7.18 -3.33
C GLN A 93 -4.22 5.96 -2.43
N VAL A 94 -4.97 4.91 -2.77
CA VAL A 94 -4.98 3.66 -2.02
C VAL A 94 -4.29 2.56 -2.82
N MET A 95 -3.33 1.87 -2.21
CA MET A 95 -2.54 0.80 -2.83
C MET A 95 -2.61 -0.47 -1.98
N PRO A 96 -3.34 -1.52 -2.42
CA PRO A 96 -3.36 -2.79 -1.71
C PRO A 96 -1.98 -3.46 -1.70
N VAL A 97 -1.46 -3.77 -0.51
CA VAL A 97 -0.12 -4.36 -0.37
C VAL A 97 -0.03 -5.73 -1.06
N LYS A 98 -1.06 -6.59 -0.94
CA LYS A 98 -1.10 -7.90 -1.62
C LYS A 98 -1.01 -7.78 -3.15
N MET A 99 -1.47 -6.66 -3.73
CA MET A 99 -1.39 -6.44 -5.18
C MET A 99 0.06 -6.35 -5.66
N SER A 100 0.93 -5.65 -4.93
CA SER A 100 2.36 -5.59 -5.28
C SER A 100 3.03 -6.97 -5.29
N VAL A 101 2.64 -7.86 -4.38
CA VAL A 101 3.14 -9.25 -4.32
C VAL A 101 2.66 -10.04 -5.53
N ILE A 102 1.37 -9.93 -5.89
CA ILE A 102 0.82 -10.61 -7.08
C ILE A 102 1.53 -10.14 -8.35
N LEU A 103 1.69 -8.83 -8.54
CA LEU A 103 2.36 -8.27 -9.72
C LEU A 103 3.81 -8.73 -9.83
N PHE A 104 4.52 -8.78 -8.70
CA PHE A 104 5.88 -9.31 -8.64
C PHE A 104 5.94 -10.80 -9.01
N LEU A 105 5.06 -11.63 -8.45
CA LEU A 105 5.00 -13.06 -8.75
C LEU A 105 4.63 -13.33 -10.21
N LEU A 106 3.66 -12.61 -10.76
CA LEU A 106 3.28 -12.71 -12.18
C LEU A 106 4.44 -12.32 -13.10
N SER A 107 5.10 -11.20 -12.79
CA SER A 107 6.30 -10.76 -13.52
C SER A 107 7.40 -11.83 -13.45
N PHE A 108 7.67 -12.36 -12.26
CA PHE A 108 8.67 -13.42 -12.08
C PHE A 108 8.31 -14.68 -12.87
N CYS A 109 7.05 -15.15 -12.82
CA CYS A 109 6.60 -16.31 -13.58
C CYS A 109 6.76 -16.09 -15.08
N TRP A 110 6.39 -14.92 -15.60
CA TRP A 110 6.56 -14.56 -17.00
C TRP A 110 8.03 -14.68 -17.43
N HIS A 111 8.96 -14.15 -16.64
CA HIS A 111 10.39 -14.22 -16.93
C HIS A 111 10.91 -15.66 -16.98
N ILE A 112 10.51 -16.51 -16.04
CA ILE A 112 10.89 -17.93 -16.04
C ILE A 112 10.33 -18.63 -17.28
N LEU A 113 9.06 -18.43 -17.61
CA LEU A 113 8.45 -19.02 -18.80
C LEU A 113 9.15 -18.59 -20.08
N THR A 114 9.54 -17.31 -20.20
CA THR A 114 10.28 -16.87 -21.38
C THR A 114 11.69 -17.46 -21.45
N ILE A 115 12.39 -17.61 -20.32
CA ILE A 115 13.69 -18.28 -20.29
C ILE A 115 13.53 -19.73 -20.77
N CYS A 116 12.54 -20.46 -20.24
CA CYS A 116 12.27 -21.84 -20.67
C CYS A 116 11.92 -21.94 -22.16
N PHE A 117 11.15 -20.98 -22.69
CA PHE A 117 10.84 -20.91 -24.12
C PHE A 117 12.10 -20.79 -24.98
N TYR A 118 13.03 -19.88 -24.64
CA TYR A 118 14.27 -19.73 -25.39
C TYR A 118 15.22 -20.92 -25.24
N VAL A 119 15.25 -21.55 -24.06
CA VAL A 119 16.03 -22.79 -23.86
C VAL A 119 15.45 -23.92 -24.72
N LEU A 120 14.12 -24.05 -24.79
CA LEU A 120 13.47 -25.04 -25.63
C LEU A 120 13.75 -24.78 -27.12
N GLU A 121 13.62 -23.53 -27.58
CA GLU A 121 13.94 -23.14 -28.96
C GLU A 121 15.38 -23.50 -29.33
N TYR A 122 16.34 -23.25 -28.43
CA TYR A 122 17.75 -23.63 -28.63
C TYR A 122 17.96 -25.15 -28.68
N VAL A 123 17.31 -25.90 -27.78
CA VAL A 123 17.43 -27.37 -27.69
C VAL A 123 16.75 -28.08 -28.87
N THR A 124 15.71 -27.50 -29.46
CA THR A 124 15.06 -28.08 -30.64
C THR A 124 15.80 -27.77 -31.94
N ASP A 125 16.58 -26.68 -32.00
CA ASP A 125 17.37 -26.29 -33.18
C ASP A 125 18.75 -26.97 -33.22
N ASP A 126 19.38 -27.17 -32.05
CA ASP A 126 20.54 -28.03 -31.91
C ASP A 126 20.07 -29.49 -31.99
N ASP A 127 20.83 -30.41 -32.58
CA ASP A 127 20.46 -31.83 -32.77
C ASP A 127 20.51 -32.62 -31.43
N THR A 128 20.11 -31.95 -30.35
CA THR A 128 20.04 -32.40 -28.97
C THR A 128 18.94 -33.43 -28.77
N GLY A 129 19.15 -34.32 -27.80
CA GLY A 129 18.28 -35.49 -27.61
C GLY A 129 16.91 -35.14 -27.02
N MET A 130 15.88 -35.91 -27.41
CA MET A 130 14.49 -35.88 -26.90
C MET A 130 14.36 -35.77 -25.36
N LEU A 131 15.36 -36.23 -24.61
CA LEU A 131 15.38 -36.14 -23.15
C LEU A 131 15.43 -34.69 -22.64
N ASP A 132 16.20 -33.80 -23.28
CA ASP A 132 16.34 -32.41 -22.84
C ASP A 132 15.04 -31.62 -23.02
N GLU A 133 14.34 -31.84 -24.13
CA GLU A 133 13.01 -31.27 -24.39
C GLU A 133 11.99 -31.71 -23.31
N ILE A 134 11.98 -33.00 -22.97
CA ILE A 134 11.10 -33.55 -21.94
C ILE A 134 11.42 -32.93 -20.58
N LEU A 135 12.70 -32.77 -20.23
CA LEU A 135 13.13 -32.18 -18.96
C LEU A 135 12.70 -30.71 -18.84
N VAL A 136 12.88 -29.90 -19.89
CA VAL A 136 12.44 -28.50 -19.92
C VAL A 136 10.92 -28.42 -19.81
N GLY A 137 10.18 -29.25 -20.57
CA GLY A 137 8.72 -29.32 -20.50
C GLY A 137 8.21 -29.73 -19.11
N ALA A 138 8.82 -30.74 -18.50
CA ALA A 138 8.49 -31.18 -17.14
C ALA A 138 8.77 -30.09 -16.09
N PHE A 139 9.87 -29.35 -16.24
CA PHE A 139 10.18 -28.21 -15.37
C PHE A 139 9.12 -27.10 -15.48
N VAL A 140 8.72 -26.72 -16.71
CA VAL A 140 7.68 -25.70 -16.94
C VAL A 140 6.35 -26.15 -16.31
N ALA A 141 5.96 -27.41 -16.52
CA ALA A 141 4.74 -27.96 -15.94
C ALA A 141 4.78 -27.93 -14.40
N ALA A 142 5.88 -28.39 -13.80
CA ALA A 142 6.06 -28.36 -12.34
C ALA A 142 6.04 -26.92 -11.78
N PHE A 143 6.70 -25.99 -12.45
CA PHE A 143 6.73 -24.58 -12.07
C PHE A 143 5.34 -23.95 -12.11
N LEU A 144 4.56 -24.18 -13.18
CA LEU A 144 3.19 -23.68 -13.29
C LEU A 144 2.26 -24.31 -12.25
N MET A 145 2.38 -25.62 -12.02
CA MET A 145 1.62 -26.32 -10.99
C MET A 145 1.87 -25.78 -9.58
N LEU A 146 3.08 -25.30 -9.29
CA LEU A 146 3.40 -24.68 -8.00
C LEU A 146 2.96 -23.22 -7.92
N THR A 147 3.25 -22.42 -8.95
CA THR A 147 3.10 -20.96 -8.89
C THR A 147 1.67 -20.48 -9.11
N MET A 148 0.90 -21.12 -10.00
CA MET A 148 -0.47 -20.70 -10.29
C MET A 148 -1.40 -20.80 -9.07
N PRO A 149 -1.40 -21.88 -8.27
CA PRO A 149 -2.19 -21.94 -7.05
C PRO A 149 -1.80 -20.86 -6.04
N ILE A 150 -0.52 -20.51 -5.93
CA ILE A 150 -0.04 -19.44 -5.02
C ILE A 150 -0.59 -18.09 -5.46
N VAL A 151 -0.46 -17.74 -6.74
CA VAL A 151 -0.97 -16.48 -7.28
C VAL A 151 -2.48 -16.40 -7.13
N CYS A 152 -3.21 -17.47 -7.46
CA CYS A 152 -4.65 -17.56 -7.27
C CYS A 152 -5.06 -17.43 -5.79
N TYR A 153 -4.35 -18.09 -4.87
CA TYR A 153 -4.63 -18.00 -3.44
C TYR A 153 -4.48 -16.57 -2.91
N ILE A 154 -3.37 -15.89 -3.25
CA ILE A 154 -3.14 -14.50 -2.85
C ILE A 154 -4.16 -13.57 -3.53
N GLY A 155 -4.49 -13.81 -4.80
CA GLY A 155 -5.50 -13.07 -5.55
C GLY A 155 -6.89 -13.16 -4.95
N ILE A 156 -7.36 -14.38 -4.62
CA ILE A 156 -8.62 -14.61 -3.91
C ILE A 156 -8.57 -13.93 -2.54
N GLY A 157 -7.45 -14.02 -1.83
CA GLY A 157 -7.26 -13.34 -0.54
C GLY A 157 -7.33 -11.82 -0.65
N LEU A 158 -6.79 -11.22 -1.70
CA LEU A 158 -6.91 -9.79 -1.98
C LEU A 158 -8.36 -9.42 -2.29
N MET A 159 -9.06 -10.25 -3.06
CA MET A 159 -10.44 -9.96 -3.44
C MET A 159 -11.40 -10.05 -2.25
N LYS A 160 -11.19 -11.03 -1.36
CA LYS A 160 -11.88 -11.10 -0.07
C LYS A 160 -11.65 -9.85 0.78
N ASP A 161 -10.40 -9.38 0.86
CA ASP A 161 -10.09 -8.17 1.61
C ASP A 161 -10.82 -6.94 1.01
N ILE A 162 -10.86 -6.83 -0.33
CA ILE A 162 -11.52 -5.71 -1.03
C ILE A 162 -13.02 -5.75 -0.79
N GLN A 163 -13.63 -6.94 -0.81
CA GLN A 163 -15.05 -7.13 -0.51
C GLN A 163 -15.41 -6.72 0.92
N GLU A 164 -14.51 -6.91 1.89
CA GLU A 164 -14.74 -6.53 3.29
C GLU A 164 -14.49 -5.04 3.56
N LEU A 165 -13.75 -4.34 2.69
CA LEU A 165 -13.37 -2.94 2.86
C LEU A 165 -14.56 -1.98 3.09
N PRO A 166 -15.68 -2.05 2.33
CA PRO A 166 -16.86 -1.22 2.61
C PRO A 166 -17.42 -1.44 4.01
N ASN A 167 -17.48 -2.69 4.47
CA ASN A 167 -17.98 -3.02 5.80
C ASN A 167 -17.03 -2.52 6.89
N GLN A 168 -15.71 -2.67 6.68
CA GLN A 168 -14.67 -2.11 7.56
C GLN A 168 -14.78 -0.59 7.69
N LEU A 169 -15.05 0.12 6.60
CA LEU A 169 -15.24 1.57 6.61
C LEU A 169 -16.55 1.97 7.29
N LYS A 170 -17.65 1.25 7.02
CA LYS A 170 -18.97 1.51 7.61
C LYS A 170 -19.01 1.30 9.13
N THR A 171 -18.30 0.29 9.61
CA THR A 171 -18.22 -0.05 11.05
C THR A 171 -17.05 0.61 11.75
N PHE A 172 -16.30 1.47 11.05
CA PHE A 172 -15.11 2.11 11.57
C PHE A 172 -15.39 2.92 12.84
N ARG A 173 -14.60 2.69 13.90
CA ARG A 173 -14.56 3.53 15.10
C ARG A 173 -13.14 3.74 15.57
N VAL A 174 -12.72 5.00 15.70
CA VAL A 174 -11.38 5.35 16.19
C VAL A 174 -11.14 4.88 17.63
N GLN A 175 -12.20 4.79 18.44
CA GLN A 175 -12.17 4.27 19.81
C GLN A 175 -11.61 2.83 19.85
N GLU A 176 -11.92 2.02 18.84
CA GLU A 176 -11.53 0.60 18.76
C GLU A 176 -10.15 0.38 18.12
N SER A 177 -9.50 1.46 17.64
CA SER A 177 -8.16 1.38 17.06
C SER A 177 -7.12 0.90 18.08
N LYS A 178 -6.10 0.17 17.64
CA LYS A 178 -5.05 -0.42 18.47
C LYS A 178 -3.80 0.45 18.45
N CYS A 179 -3.16 0.59 19.60
CA CYS A 179 -1.94 1.34 19.84
C CYS A 179 -0.88 0.43 20.45
N PHE A 180 0.38 0.54 19.98
CA PHE A 180 1.50 -0.24 20.51
C PHE A 180 1.65 -0.05 22.02
N CYS A 181 1.56 1.20 22.49
CA CYS A 181 1.67 1.52 23.91
C CYS A 181 0.63 0.81 24.77
N CYS A 182 -0.61 0.77 24.32
CA CYS A 182 -1.73 0.18 25.05
C CYS A 182 -1.65 -1.35 25.07
N SER A 183 -1.23 -1.95 23.94
CA SER A 183 -1.08 -3.41 23.83
C SER A 183 0.03 -4.00 24.71
N HIS A 184 0.97 -3.18 25.17
CA HIS A 184 2.05 -3.60 26.07
C HIS A 184 1.93 -2.95 27.47
N ASN A 185 0.71 -2.60 27.90
CA ASN A 185 0.45 -2.01 29.22
C ASN A 185 1.32 -0.78 29.53
N HIS A 186 1.65 0.02 28.51
CA HIS A 186 2.52 1.19 28.61
C HIS A 186 3.95 0.88 29.09
N VAL A 187 4.46 -0.32 28.79
CA VAL A 187 5.84 -0.72 29.04
C VAL A 187 6.48 -1.20 27.74
N HIS A 188 7.66 -0.69 27.42
CA HIS A 188 8.39 -1.14 26.23
C HIS A 188 8.92 -2.57 26.43
N PRO A 189 8.64 -3.52 25.52
CA PRO A 189 8.96 -4.94 25.72
C PRO A 189 10.46 -5.23 25.85
N GLU A 190 11.30 -4.51 25.10
CA GLU A 190 12.75 -4.76 25.12
C GLU A 190 13.51 -3.98 26.20
N THR A 191 13.11 -2.74 26.49
CA THR A 191 13.86 -1.85 27.41
C THR A 191 13.27 -1.82 28.82
N GLY A 192 12.05 -2.34 29.02
CA GLY A 192 11.33 -2.29 30.29
C GLY A 192 10.90 -0.89 30.73
N ARG A 193 11.15 0.15 29.92
CA ARG A 193 10.82 1.54 30.28
C ARG A 193 9.34 1.81 30.09
N ARG A 194 8.77 2.66 30.95
CA ARG A 194 7.40 3.16 30.80
C ARG A 194 7.32 4.09 29.61
N ILE A 195 6.33 3.87 28.73
CA ILE A 195 6.12 4.65 27.51
C ILE A 195 4.85 5.50 27.61
N ILE A 196 4.89 6.68 26.99
CA ILE A 196 3.74 7.58 26.89
C ILE A 196 2.57 6.93 26.14
N CYS A 197 1.35 7.38 26.45
CA CYS A 197 0.15 6.88 25.81
C CYS A 197 -0.15 7.63 24.52
N ASP A 198 0.21 7.04 23.38
CA ASP A 198 -0.08 7.59 22.04
C ASP A 198 -1.59 7.87 21.86
N ARG A 199 -2.47 7.01 22.40
CA ARG A 199 -3.93 7.20 22.32
C ARG A 199 -4.39 8.50 22.96
N GLN A 200 -3.88 8.83 24.14
CA GLN A 200 -4.26 10.06 24.84
C GLN A 200 -3.84 11.30 24.05
N LEU A 201 -2.64 11.28 23.46
CA LEU A 201 -2.15 12.38 22.61
C LEU A 201 -2.99 12.54 21.34
N VAL A 202 -3.28 11.43 20.64
CA VAL A 202 -4.13 11.45 19.45
C VAL A 202 -5.53 11.95 19.79
N PHE A 203 -6.17 11.44 20.84
CA PHE A 203 -7.54 11.84 21.18
C PHE A 203 -7.62 13.30 21.64
N LYS A 204 -6.63 13.79 22.40
CA LYS A 204 -6.51 15.21 22.74
C LYS A 204 -6.41 16.08 21.47
N THR A 205 -5.68 15.60 20.47
CA THR A 205 -5.51 16.30 19.20
C THR A 205 -6.79 16.26 18.35
N LEU A 206 -7.47 15.11 18.28
CA LEU A 206 -8.78 15.00 17.64
C LEU A 206 -9.80 15.91 18.32
N LYS A 207 -9.80 16.02 19.65
CA LYS A 207 -10.65 16.97 20.37
C LYS A 207 -10.37 18.42 19.96
N ARG A 208 -9.10 18.77 19.73
CA ARG A 208 -8.75 20.11 19.22
C ARG A 208 -9.23 20.34 17.79
N TRP A 209 -9.21 19.32 16.94
CA TRP A 209 -9.61 19.43 15.53
C TRP A 209 -11.12 19.35 15.31
N PHE A 210 -11.82 18.54 16.11
CA PHE A 210 -13.24 18.21 15.91
C PHE A 210 -14.14 18.58 17.10
N GLY A 211 -13.61 19.21 18.16
CA GLY A 211 -14.33 19.41 19.42
C GLY A 211 -14.70 20.84 19.82
N ALA A 212 -14.52 21.87 18.97
CA ALA A 212 -14.93 23.24 19.29
C ALA A 212 -15.59 24.00 18.12
N GLU A 213 -16.58 24.81 18.50
CA GLU A 213 -17.65 25.58 17.82
C GLU A 213 -17.35 26.39 16.53
N GLY A 214 -16.24 26.15 15.82
CA GLY A 214 -15.90 26.82 14.55
C GLY A 214 -16.06 25.98 13.29
N ASN A 215 -16.29 24.67 13.41
CA ASN A 215 -16.52 23.80 12.26
C ASN A 215 -18.02 23.66 11.98
N THR A 216 -18.43 23.99 10.76
CA THR A 216 -19.77 23.79 10.18
C THR A 216 -20.28 22.34 10.28
N LEU A 217 -19.40 21.38 10.61
CA LEU A 217 -19.74 19.96 10.83
C LEU A 217 -20.26 19.61 12.23
N ALA A 218 -20.21 20.53 13.21
CA ALA A 218 -20.74 20.28 14.55
C ALA A 218 -22.26 19.99 14.59
N HIS A 219 -22.97 20.26 13.48
CA HIS A 219 -24.42 20.11 13.38
C HIS A 219 -24.91 18.72 12.91
N LEU A 220 -24.00 17.78 12.61
CA LEU A 220 -24.31 16.42 12.14
C LEU A 220 -24.58 15.39 13.26
N THR A 221 -24.79 15.85 14.50
CA THR A 221 -24.84 14.96 15.68
C THR A 221 -26.12 14.13 15.81
N LEU A 222 -25.94 12.82 16.00
CA LEU A 222 -26.93 11.84 16.47
C LEU A 222 -27.30 12.05 17.96
N PRO A 223 -28.53 11.69 18.40
CA PRO A 223 -29.07 12.10 19.71
C PRO A 223 -28.51 11.35 20.94
N THR A 224 -27.59 10.38 20.77
CA THR A 224 -27.32 9.36 21.80
C THR A 224 -25.90 9.37 22.40
N CYS A 225 -25.01 10.32 22.03
CA CYS A 225 -23.61 10.25 22.46
C CYS A 225 -23.29 11.02 23.76
N ARG A 226 -22.45 10.41 24.60
CA ARG A 226 -21.87 11.00 25.83
C ARG A 226 -21.08 12.26 25.45
N LYS A 227 -21.35 13.42 26.09
CA LYS A 227 -20.77 14.74 25.74
C LYS A 227 -19.25 14.74 25.57
N GLU A 228 -18.51 13.88 26.27
CA GLU A 228 -17.05 13.85 26.25
C GLU A 228 -16.44 13.27 24.97
N GLU A 229 -17.16 12.42 24.22
CA GLU A 229 -16.64 11.71 23.03
C GLU A 229 -17.22 12.21 21.70
N GLN A 230 -18.06 13.25 21.70
CA GLN A 230 -18.72 13.75 20.49
C GLN A 230 -17.76 14.06 19.33
N HIS A 231 -16.57 14.59 19.64
CA HIS A 231 -15.52 14.88 18.66
C HIS A 231 -14.95 13.62 17.98
N LEU A 232 -14.91 12.49 18.68
CA LEU A 232 -14.48 11.20 18.12
C LEU A 232 -15.57 10.64 17.20
N ASP A 233 -16.84 10.81 17.56
CA ASP A 233 -17.96 10.36 16.73
C ASP A 233 -18.11 11.22 15.47
N ALA A 234 -17.85 12.52 15.54
CA ALA A 234 -17.75 13.38 14.37
C ALA A 234 -16.65 12.92 13.40
N PHE A 235 -15.47 12.55 13.92
CA PHE A 235 -14.41 11.97 13.12
C PHE A 235 -14.80 10.60 12.52
N ASN A 236 -15.46 9.74 13.30
CA ASN A 236 -15.96 8.45 12.80
C ASN A 236 -16.92 8.66 11.63
N PHE A 237 -17.84 9.63 11.74
CA PHE A 237 -18.78 9.97 10.68
C PHE A 237 -18.06 10.40 9.40
N LEU A 238 -17.07 11.30 9.49
CA LEU A 238 -16.26 11.74 8.34
C LEU A 238 -15.55 10.58 7.63
N VAL A 239 -15.04 9.62 8.39
CA VAL A 239 -14.41 8.43 7.80
C VAL A 239 -15.46 7.54 7.11
N GLN A 240 -16.62 7.37 7.73
CA GLN A 240 -17.70 6.54 7.21
C GLN A 240 -18.38 7.15 5.97
N SER A 241 -18.49 8.48 5.89
CA SER A 241 -19.16 9.18 4.78
C SER A 241 -18.19 9.56 3.66
N ASP A 242 -17.14 10.32 3.97
CA ASP A 242 -16.37 11.06 2.97
C ASP A 242 -15.15 10.24 2.52
N LEU A 243 -14.42 9.68 3.50
CA LEU A 243 -13.28 8.82 3.19
C LEU A 243 -13.72 7.54 2.50
N ALA A 244 -14.84 6.95 2.93
CA ALA A 244 -15.30 5.68 2.38
C ALA A 244 -15.55 5.78 0.86
N GLN A 245 -16.23 6.84 0.41
CA GLN A 245 -16.46 7.06 -1.01
C GLN A 245 -15.15 7.23 -1.79
N THR A 246 -14.22 8.01 -1.24
CA THR A 246 -12.92 8.29 -1.87
C THR A 246 -12.06 7.03 -1.98
N VAL A 247 -11.97 6.25 -0.89
CA VAL A 247 -11.19 5.01 -0.83
C VAL A 247 -11.78 3.95 -1.74
N LEU A 248 -13.09 3.74 -1.72
CA LEU A 248 -13.75 2.74 -2.58
C LEU A 248 -13.61 3.10 -4.06
N LYS A 249 -13.72 4.39 -4.42
CA LYS A 249 -13.44 4.85 -5.79
C LYS A 249 -11.96 4.65 -6.17
N SER A 250 -11.02 4.92 -5.28
CA SER A 250 -9.58 4.76 -5.53
C SER A 250 -9.14 3.29 -5.65
N VAL A 251 -9.77 2.38 -4.91
CA VAL A 251 -9.47 0.93 -5.01
C VAL A 251 -10.12 0.31 -6.26
N GLY A 252 -11.01 1.05 -6.93
CA GLY A 252 -11.56 0.76 -8.24
C GLY A 252 -12.98 0.19 -8.23
N GLY A 253 -13.78 0.53 -7.20
CA GLY A 253 -15.12 -0.03 -7.03
C GLY A 253 -15.05 -1.55 -6.95
N ASP A 254 -15.66 -2.23 -7.92
CA ASP A 254 -15.66 -3.70 -8.05
C ASP A 254 -14.41 -4.29 -8.74
N THR A 255 -13.44 -3.47 -9.16
CA THR A 255 -12.26 -3.94 -9.93
C THR A 255 -10.94 -3.35 -9.43
N LEU A 256 -9.85 -4.12 -9.51
CA LEU A 256 -8.50 -3.66 -9.15
C LEU A 256 -8.06 -2.47 -10.04
N PRO A 257 -7.14 -1.60 -9.58
CA PRO A 257 -6.57 -0.54 -10.41
C PRO A 257 -5.75 -1.16 -11.55
N PHE A 258 -6.45 -1.45 -12.65
CA PHE A 258 -5.98 -2.19 -13.82
C PHE A 258 -4.74 -1.54 -14.45
N SER A 259 -4.58 -0.23 -14.27
CA SER A 259 -3.40 0.50 -14.73
C SER A 259 -2.09 -0.13 -14.27
N TYR A 260 -1.97 -0.55 -13.00
CA TYR A 260 -0.75 -1.20 -12.52
C TYR A 260 -0.50 -2.56 -13.16
N ALA A 261 -1.56 -3.35 -13.38
CA ALA A 261 -1.46 -4.62 -14.07
C ALA A 261 -1.04 -4.40 -15.52
N VAL A 262 -1.65 -3.44 -16.23
CA VAL A 262 -1.28 -3.06 -17.59
C VAL A 262 0.17 -2.62 -17.65
N TYR A 263 0.60 -1.68 -16.80
CA TYR A 263 1.99 -1.23 -16.77
C TYR A 263 2.96 -2.38 -16.56
N MET A 264 2.70 -3.26 -15.59
CA MET A 264 3.59 -4.39 -15.32
C MET A 264 3.59 -5.40 -16.46
N VAL A 265 2.44 -5.77 -17.01
CA VAL A 265 2.34 -6.69 -18.16
C VAL A 265 3.04 -6.10 -19.38
N SER A 266 2.76 -4.84 -19.73
CA SER A 266 3.40 -4.17 -20.85
C SER A 266 4.93 -4.11 -20.68
N ILE A 267 5.43 -3.68 -19.52
CA ILE A 267 6.87 -3.56 -19.27
C ILE A 267 7.55 -4.94 -19.27
N CYS A 268 6.92 -5.99 -18.73
CA CYS A 268 7.46 -7.35 -18.76
C CYS A 268 7.58 -7.91 -20.19
N ASN A 269 6.80 -7.38 -21.15
CA ASN A 269 6.83 -7.79 -22.55
C ASN A 269 7.81 -6.97 -23.41
N VAL A 270 8.31 -5.82 -22.92
CA VAL A 270 9.25 -4.97 -23.68
C VAL A 270 10.50 -5.71 -24.16
N PRO A 271 11.18 -6.55 -23.33
CA PRO A 271 12.35 -7.30 -23.79
C PRO A 271 12.05 -8.23 -24.98
N PHE A 272 10.89 -8.90 -24.94
CA PHE A 272 10.43 -9.79 -26.01
C PHE A 272 10.10 -9.02 -27.29
N LEU A 273 9.33 -7.93 -27.17
CA LEU A 273 8.97 -7.07 -28.31
C LEU A 273 10.20 -6.43 -28.97
N ALA A 274 11.16 -5.94 -28.16
CA ALA A 274 12.39 -5.33 -28.66
C ALA A 274 13.21 -6.30 -29.53
N GLN A 275 13.20 -7.59 -29.19
CA GLN A 275 13.85 -8.63 -29.98
C GLN A 275 13.15 -8.88 -31.31
N TYR A 276 11.83 -9.05 -31.29
CA TYR A 276 11.05 -9.26 -32.51
C TYR A 276 11.21 -8.09 -33.50
N MET A 277 11.24 -6.86 -32.98
CA MET A 277 11.52 -5.67 -33.77
C MET A 277 12.94 -5.64 -34.35
N ALA A 278 13.94 -6.17 -33.62
CA ALA A 278 15.31 -6.25 -34.10
C ALA A 278 15.48 -7.30 -35.19
N SER A 279 14.84 -8.46 -35.06
CA SER A 279 14.88 -9.53 -36.08
C SER A 279 14.08 -9.18 -37.33
N TRP A 280 13.02 -8.37 -37.23
CA TRP A 280 12.25 -7.93 -38.40
C TRP A 280 13.01 -6.96 -39.33
N LYS A 281 14.04 -6.28 -38.81
CA LYS A 281 14.88 -5.35 -39.58
C LYS A 281 16.13 -6.00 -40.19
N ALA A 282 16.45 -7.23 -39.82
CA ALA A 282 17.55 -8.02 -40.35
C ALA A 282 17.06 -8.91 -41.51
#